data_AF-A0A418VVL8-F1
#
_entry.id   AF-A0A418VVL8-F1
#
_cell.length_a   1.000
_cell.length_b   1.000
_cell.length_c   1.000
_cell.angle_alpha   90.00
_cell.angle_beta   90.00
_cell.angle_gamma   90.00
#
_symmetry.space_group_name_H-M   'P 1'
#
loop_
_entity.id
_entity.type
_entity.pdbx_description
1 polymer ?
#
loop_
_entity_poly.entity_id
_entity_poly.type
_entity_poly.pdbx_seq_one_letter_code
_entity_poly.pdbx_strand_id
1 'polypeptide(L)'
;MSVIATEVPFTLPIGYRDADGALHKDGVMRLATAGDEILPLKDHRVQSNPAYLTIILLSRVIVRLGTLDMINTKVIEDLFAADFAYLQKLYDTINNVKGEAE
;
A
#
# COMPACT_ATOMS: atom_id res chain seq x y z
N MET A 1 22.13 -12.83 14.79
CA MET A 1 20.81 -12.17 14.81
C MET A 1 20.24 -12.25 13.41
N SER A 2 19.10 -12.90 13.22
CA SER A 2 18.39 -12.82 11.94
C SER A 2 17.68 -11.47 11.89
N VAL A 3 18.02 -10.64 10.90
CA VAL A 3 17.35 -9.35 10.68
C VAL A 3 16.06 -9.64 9.93
N ILE A 4 14.92 -9.27 10.51
CA ILE A 4 13.64 -9.37 9.80
C ILE A 4 13.63 -8.29 8.72
N ALA A 5 13.48 -8.69 7.46
CA ALA A 5 13.27 -7.74 6.38
C ALA A 5 11.85 -7.18 6.50
N THR A 6 11.73 -5.93 6.95
CA THR A 6 10.44 -5.25 7.14
C THR A 6 9.99 -4.47 5.91
N GLU A 7 10.82 -4.40 4.87
CA GLU A 7 10.60 -3.64 3.65
C GLU A 7 10.79 -4.51 2.41
N VAL A 8 9.87 -4.36 1.46
CA VAL A 8 9.83 -5.12 0.21
C VAL A 8 9.79 -4.13 -0.96
N PRO A 9 10.81 -4.11 -1.83
CA PRO A 9 10.78 -3.30 -3.03
C PRO A 9 9.77 -3.88 -4.03
N PHE A 10 9.14 -3.00 -4.79
CA PHE A 10 8.20 -3.38 -5.84
C PHE A 10 8.32 -2.46 -7.05
N THR A 11 7.79 -2.92 -8.19
CA THR A 11 7.66 -2.12 -9.40
C THR A 11 6.23 -2.24 -9.91
N LEU A 12 5.54 -1.11 -10.04
CA LEU A 12 4.18 -1.06 -10.58
C LEU A 12 4.16 -1.56 -12.04
N PRO A 13 3.17 -2.40 -12.43
CA PRO A 13 2.99 -2.83 -13.81
C PRO A 13 2.98 -1.67 -14.82
N ILE A 14 2.14 -0.66 -14.59
CA ILE A 14 1.99 0.51 -15.47
C ILE A 14 2.76 1.68 -14.87
N GLY A 15 2.35 2.14 -13.69
CA GLY A 15 2.97 3.25 -12.98
C GLY A 15 1.97 4.34 -12.60
N TYR A 16 2.27 5.06 -11.52
CA TYR A 16 1.51 6.24 -11.11
C TYR A 16 1.99 7.46 -11.88
N ARG A 17 1.07 8.17 -12.57
CA ARG A 17 1.38 9.45 -13.21
C ARG A 17 1.00 10.59 -12.28
N ASP A 18 1.96 11.41 -11.90
CA ASP A 18 1.70 12.57 -11.06
C ASP A 18 1.15 13.78 -11.86
N ALA A 19 0.89 14.87 -11.14
CA ALA A 19 0.36 16.10 -11.73
C ALA A 19 1.32 16.77 -12.74
N ASP A 20 2.63 16.58 -12.57
CA ASP A 20 3.67 17.12 -13.45
C ASP A 20 3.92 16.21 -14.67
N GLY A 21 3.27 15.05 -14.70
CA GLY A 21 3.35 14.07 -15.77
C GLY A 21 4.51 13.09 -15.63
N ALA A 22 5.23 13.09 -14.50
CA ALA A 22 6.24 12.07 -14.23
C ALA A 22 5.58 10.72 -13.91
N LEU A 23 6.21 9.65 -14.37
CA LEU A 23 5.73 8.28 -14.18
C LEU A 23 6.56 7.58 -13.10
N HIS A 24 5.92 7.27 -11.97
CA HIS A 24 6.52 6.61 -10.82
C HIS A 24 6.17 5.12 -10.84
N LYS A 25 7.19 4.26 -10.92
CA LYS A 25 7.00 2.80 -10.97
C LYS A 25 7.58 2.08 -9.77
N ASP A 26 8.79 2.45 -9.36
CA ASP A 26 9.51 1.73 -8.32
C ASP A 26 9.17 2.28 -6.94
N GLY A 27 8.82 1.37 -6.03
CA GLY A 27 8.44 1.73 -4.67
C GLY A 27 8.93 0.74 -3.63
N VAL A 28 8.62 1.05 -2.38
CA VAL A 28 8.92 0.21 -1.22
C VAL A 28 7.68 0.13 -0.35
N MET A 29 7.28 -1.08 0.00
CA MET A 29 6.21 -1.37 0.93
C MET A 29 6.81 -1.96 2.20
N ARG A 30 6.39 -1.48 3.38
CA ARG A 30 6.74 -2.08 4.66
C ARG A 30 5.67 -3.07 5.12
N LEU A 31 6.04 -3.96 6.04
CA LEU A 31 5.07 -4.76 6.79
C LEU A 31 4.09 -3.86 7.53
N ALA A 32 2.83 -4.25 7.52
CA ALA A 32 1.76 -3.59 8.25
C ALA A 32 1.92 -3.86 9.76
N THR A 33 1.64 -2.85 10.56
CA THR A 33 1.49 -2.99 12.02
C THR A 33 0.02 -3.19 12.35
N ALA A 34 -0.28 -3.70 13.56
CA ALA A 34 -1.67 -3.74 14.03
C ALA A 34 -2.34 -2.34 14.07
N GLY A 35 -1.55 -1.28 14.26
CA GLY A 35 -2.05 0.09 14.19
C GLY A 35 -2.42 0.53 12.77
N ASP A 36 -1.75 -0.01 11.75
CA ASP A 36 -2.13 0.21 10.35
C ASP A 36 -3.50 -0.39 10.07
N GLU A 37 -3.78 -1.57 10.61
CA GLU A 37 -5.04 -2.32 10.42
C GLU A 37 -6.24 -1.73 11.19
N ILE A 38 -6.02 -1.32 12.45
CA ILE A 38 -7.13 -0.98 13.36
C ILE A 38 -7.51 0.49 13.27
N LEU A 39 -6.54 1.40 13.18
CA LEU A 39 -6.81 2.84 13.24
C LEU A 39 -7.74 3.33 12.11
N PRO A 40 -7.62 2.86 10.84
CA PRO A 40 -8.48 3.30 9.75
C PRO A 40 -9.97 2.94 9.93
N LEU A 41 -10.30 1.95 10.77
CA LEU A 41 -11.69 1.56 11.02
C LEU A 41 -12.54 2.68 11.66
N LYS A 42 -11.88 3.70 12.24
CA LYS A 42 -12.53 4.89 12.79
C LYS A 42 -12.77 5.98 11.74
N ASP A 43 -12.21 5.86 10.54
CA ASP A 43 -12.40 6.84 9.46
C ASP A 43 -13.83 6.76 8.92
N HIS A 44 -14.50 7.91 8.82
CA HIS A 44 -15.90 7.97 8.37
C HIS A 44 -16.08 7.44 6.93
N ARG A 45 -15.04 7.53 6.08
CA ARG A 45 -15.07 7.00 4.71
C ARG A 45 -15.09 5.48 4.73
N VAL A 46 -14.37 4.85 5.66
CA VAL A 46 -14.37 3.39 5.84
C VAL A 46 -15.71 2.92 6.40
N GLN A 47 -16.29 3.65 7.37
CA GLN A 47 -17.61 3.34 7.92
C GLN A 47 -18.71 3.44 6.84
N SER A 48 -18.61 4.41 5.94
CA SER A 48 -19.55 4.55 4.82
C SER A 48 -19.29 3.56 3.69
N ASN A 49 -18.03 3.20 3.44
CA ASN A 49 -17.61 2.30 2.39
C ASN A 49 -16.40 1.47 2.84
N PRO A 50 -16.60 0.20 3.24
CA PRO A 50 -15.52 -0.66 3.71
C PRO A 50 -14.37 -0.84 2.70
N ALA A 51 -14.62 -0.70 1.40
CA ALA A 51 -13.57 -0.79 0.38
C ALA A 51 -12.50 0.30 0.51
N TYR A 52 -12.82 1.41 1.19
CA TYR A 52 -11.88 2.50 1.44
C TYR A 52 -10.76 2.13 2.43
N LEU A 53 -10.94 1.05 3.20
CA LEU A 53 -9.92 0.56 4.13
C LEU A 53 -8.60 0.25 3.42
N THR A 54 -8.66 -0.47 2.29
CA THR A 54 -7.46 -0.83 1.52
C THR A 54 -6.73 0.42 1.01
N ILE A 55 -7.45 1.46 0.62
CA ILE A 55 -6.84 2.73 0.16
C ILE A 55 -6.02 3.36 1.28
N ILE A 56 -6.60 3.45 2.49
CA ILE A 56 -5.89 4.00 3.65
C ILE A 56 -4.70 3.11 4.04
N LEU A 57 -4.89 1.78 4.06
CA LEU A 57 -3.82 0.84 4.38
C LEU A 57 -2.62 1.00 3.46
N LEU A 58 -2.84 0.92 2.14
CA LEU A 58 -1.78 1.06 1.14
C LEU A 58 -1.06 2.41 1.28
N SER A 59 -1.79 3.51 1.52
CA SER A 59 -1.18 4.83 1.73
C SER A 59 -0.25 4.91 2.96
N ARG A 60 -0.47 4.04 3.96
CA ARG A 60 0.32 4.01 5.21
C ARG A 60 1.54 3.11 5.13
N VAL A 61 1.47 2.04 4.33
CA VAL A 61 2.53 1.03 4.26
C VAL A 61 3.46 1.20 3.06
N ILE A 62 3.06 1.95 2.04
CA ILE A 62 3.96 2.34 0.96
C ILE A 62 4.79 3.52 1.48
N VAL A 63 6.08 3.29 1.71
CA VAL A 63 7.01 4.28 2.28
C VAL A 63 7.75 5.07 1.21
N ARG A 64 7.77 4.57 -0.03
CA ARG A 64 8.34 5.24 -1.19
C ARG A 64 7.62 4.83 -2.46
N LEU A 65 7.39 5.78 -3.36
CA LEU A 65 6.96 5.52 -4.73
C LEU A 65 7.60 6.58 -5.64
N GLY A 66 8.55 6.15 -6.46
CA GLY A 66 9.38 7.01 -7.28
C GLY A 66 10.04 8.12 -6.45
N THR A 67 9.76 9.37 -6.83
CA THR A 67 10.28 10.58 -6.18
C THR A 67 9.20 11.38 -5.46
N LEU A 68 8.05 10.76 -5.14
CA LEU A 68 6.98 11.45 -4.41
C LEU A 68 7.42 11.80 -2.98
N ASP A 69 7.16 13.04 -2.57
CA ASP A 69 7.42 13.50 -1.20
C ASP A 69 6.50 12.82 -0.17
N MET A 70 5.27 12.52 -0.55
CA MET A 70 4.27 11.91 0.33
C MET A 70 3.33 10.99 -0.46
N ILE A 71 3.09 9.80 0.09
CA ILE A 71 2.04 8.89 -0.37
C ILE A 71 0.82 9.09 0.53
N ASN A 72 -0.25 9.65 -0.03
CA ASN A 72 -1.54 9.84 0.66
C ASN A 72 -2.64 9.02 -0.02
N THR A 73 -3.87 9.06 0.51
CA THR A 73 -5.00 8.32 -0.07
C THR A 73 -5.28 8.69 -1.52
N LYS A 74 -5.06 9.96 -1.89
CA LYS A 74 -5.29 10.43 -3.26
C LYS A 74 -4.34 9.78 -4.26
N VAL A 75 -3.06 9.60 -3.90
CA VAL A 75 -2.10 8.86 -4.74
C VAL A 75 -2.62 7.46 -5.04
N ILE A 76 -3.19 6.78 -4.04
CA ILE A 76 -3.73 5.43 -4.18
C ILE A 76 -5.03 5.41 -5.00
N GLU A 77 -5.90 6.40 -4.82
CA GLU A 77 -7.13 6.58 -5.61
C GLU A 77 -6.86 6.84 -7.09
N ASP A 78 -5.78 7.57 -7.39
CA ASP A 78 -5.39 7.98 -8.74
C ASP A 78 -4.58 6.88 -9.48
N LEU A 79 -4.34 5.72 -8.86
CA LEU A 79 -3.68 4.59 -9.53
C LEU A 79 -4.56 3.99 -10.62
N PHE A 80 -3.91 3.46 -11.67
CA PHE A 80 -4.60 2.55 -12.58
C PHE A 80 -5.08 1.30 -11.82
N ALA A 81 -6.25 0.78 -12.21
CA ALA A 81 -6.84 -0.39 -11.56
C ALA A 81 -5.88 -1.61 -11.49
N ALA A 82 -5.04 -1.80 -12.52
CA ALA A 82 -4.04 -2.86 -12.55
C ALA A 82 -2.93 -2.68 -11.49
N ASP A 83 -2.50 -1.44 -11.28
CA ASP A 83 -1.48 -1.10 -10.28
C ASP A 83 -2.04 -1.21 -8.87
N PHE A 84 -3.27 -0.75 -8.65
CA PHE A 84 -3.97 -0.93 -7.38
C PHE A 84 -4.13 -2.41 -7.02
N ALA A 85 -4.59 -3.24 -7.96
CA ALA A 85 -4.74 -4.68 -7.75
C ALA A 85 -3.39 -5.37 -7.49
N TYR A 86 -2.32 -4.95 -8.17
CA TYR A 86 -0.97 -5.44 -7.91
C TYR A 86 -0.53 -5.13 -6.47
N LEU A 87 -0.71 -3.90 -6.01
CA LEU A 87 -0.33 -3.48 -4.65
C LEU A 87 -1.16 -4.19 -3.58
N GLN A 88 -2.47 -4.38 -3.80
CA GLN A 88 -3.31 -5.16 -2.90
C GLN A 88 -2.81 -6.60 -2.76
N LYS A 89 -2.49 -7.26 -3.88
CA LYS A 89 -1.93 -8.61 -3.86
C LYS A 89 -0.56 -8.67 -3.17
N LEU A 90 0.30 -7.68 -3.39
CA LEU A 90 1.58 -7.58 -2.72
C LEU A 90 1.41 -7.43 -1.20
N TYR A 91 0.52 -6.53 -0.78
CA TYR A 91 0.15 -6.33 0.62
C TYR A 91 -0.27 -7.64 1.28
N ASP A 92 -1.19 -8.37 0.63
CA ASP A 92 -1.66 -9.65 1.13
C ASP A 92 -0.53 -10.67 1.22
N THR A 93 0.38 -10.68 0.25
CA THR A 93 1.51 -11.65 0.20
C THR A 93 2.50 -11.43 1.34
N ILE A 94 2.83 -10.17 1.65
CA ILE A 94 3.86 -9.86 2.64
C ILE A 94 3.31 -9.85 4.08
N ASN A 95 2.01 -9.59 4.25
CA ASN A 95 1.36 -9.51 5.57
C ASN A 95 0.58 -10.77 5.93
N ASN A 96 0.16 -11.60 4.97
CA ASN A 96 -0.26 -12.97 5.25
C ASN A 96 0.98 -13.87 5.36
N VAL A 97 1.74 -13.68 6.42
CA VAL A 97 2.41 -14.83 7.03
C VAL A 97 1.27 -15.65 7.63
N LYS A 98 0.58 -16.45 6.80
CA LYS A 98 -0.17 -17.60 7.31
C LYS A 98 0.89 -18.41 8.06
N GLY A 99 0.92 -18.26 9.39
CA GLY A 99 1.34 -19.36 10.21
C GLY A 99 0.56 -20.56 9.70
N GLU A 100 1.27 -21.62 9.34
CA GLU A 100 0.72 -22.95 9.20
C GLU A 100 -0.08 -23.22 10.48
N ALA A 101 -1.38 -22.91 10.45
CA ALA A 101 -2.32 -23.44 11.41
C ALA A 101 -2.81 -24.73 10.76
N GLU A 102 -2.22 -25.82 11.22
CA GLU A 102 -2.71 -27.20 11.08
C GLU A 102 -4.21 -27.30 11.41
#